data_AF-A0A832TWA2-F1
#
_entry.id   AF-A0A832TWA2-F1
#
_cell.length_a   1.000
_cell.length_b   1.000
_cell.length_c   1.000
_cell.angle_alpha   90.00
_cell.angle_beta   90.00
_cell.angle_gamma   90.00
#
_symmetry.space_group_name_H-M   'P 1'
#
loop_
_entity.id
_entity.type
_entity.pdbx_description
1 polymer ?
#
loop_
_entity_poly.entity_id
_entity_poly.type
_entity_poly.pdbx_seq_one_letter_code
_entity_poly.pdbx_strand_id
1 'polypeptide(L)'
;MTLIEDYGLDSPARSLLLTVLSIKDNNQKTEMDKLHIQKIIRYYEHLREKKEIDFSNFKLGGVSYELEENRETLMEYELINQTNHYFVLTGEGEDAAKDLRKILGEEEYELLVCAKQLLNDLPADELLYFMYKTIPETQKHSTEFPRLEKKKEQMVKSLFAKRKIDSDTAMKWLGTTKEEFIRLYPKNKLSQESMVALIKGYQESSAEDLAITQDFEQVESELDEKCDA
;
A
#
# COMPACT_ATOMS: atom_id res chain seq x y z
N MET A 1 -32.88 3.25 9.96
CA MET A 1 -32.29 2.50 8.84
C MET A 1 -30.93 3.08 8.60
N THR A 2 -29.93 2.23 8.58
CA THR A 2 -28.56 2.62 8.24
C THR A 2 -28.36 2.37 6.74
N LEU A 3 -27.50 3.14 6.07
CA LEU A 3 -27.16 2.94 4.64
C LEU A 3 -26.73 1.49 4.36
N ILE A 4 -26.23 0.79 5.38
CA ILE A 4 -25.81 -0.60 5.32
C ILE A 4 -26.97 -1.54 5.05
N GLU A 5 -28.10 -1.35 5.74
CA GLU A 5 -29.30 -2.18 5.56
C GLU A 5 -29.97 -1.89 4.22
N ASP A 6 -30.02 -0.61 3.83
CA ASP A 6 -30.71 -0.15 2.62
C ASP A 6 -30.03 -0.65 1.34
N TYR A 7 -28.70 -0.76 1.34
CA TYR A 7 -27.90 -1.21 0.19
C TYR A 7 -27.34 -2.63 0.34
N GLY A 8 -27.70 -3.36 1.40
CA GLY A 8 -27.17 -4.70 1.68
C GLY A 8 -25.64 -4.72 1.72
N LEU A 9 -25.04 -3.75 2.43
CA LEU A 9 -23.58 -3.63 2.59
C LEU A 9 -23.04 -4.54 3.70
N ASP A 10 -23.87 -5.40 4.26
CA ASP A 10 -23.51 -6.49 5.15
C ASP A 10 -22.75 -7.63 4.44
N SER A 11 -22.84 -7.69 3.09
CA SER A 11 -22.01 -8.58 2.28
C SER A 11 -20.51 -8.23 2.41
N PRO A 12 -19.61 -9.21 2.66
CA PRO A 12 -18.16 -9.00 2.67
C PRO A 12 -17.63 -8.39 1.37
N ALA A 13 -18.15 -8.81 0.21
CA ALA A 13 -17.74 -8.27 -1.08
C ALA A 13 -18.04 -6.77 -1.21
N ARG A 14 -19.28 -6.35 -0.92
CA ARG A 14 -19.69 -4.93 -1.02
C ARG A 14 -19.00 -4.05 0.01
N SER A 15 -18.95 -4.51 1.25
CA SER A 15 -18.29 -3.76 2.33
C SER A 15 -16.81 -3.53 2.02
N LEU A 16 -16.09 -4.55 1.58
CA LEU A 16 -14.68 -4.42 1.23
C LEU A 16 -14.47 -3.56 -0.02
N LEU A 17 -15.35 -3.63 -1.02
CA LEU A 17 -15.29 -2.76 -2.21
C LEU A 17 -15.40 -1.28 -1.85
N LEU A 18 -16.40 -0.90 -1.06
CA LEU A 18 -16.55 0.51 -0.64
C LEU A 18 -15.40 0.94 0.27
N THR A 19 -15.04 0.09 1.24
CA THR A 19 -13.98 0.41 2.19
C THR A 19 -12.63 0.59 1.47
N VAL A 20 -12.26 -0.29 0.54
CA VAL A 20 -10.97 -0.18 -0.17
C VAL A 20 -10.93 1.03 -1.10
N LEU A 21 -12.06 1.41 -1.70
CA LEU A 21 -12.15 2.62 -2.52
C LEU A 21 -12.12 3.91 -1.68
N SER A 22 -12.44 3.86 -0.38
CA SER A 22 -12.32 5.02 0.52
C SER A 22 -10.86 5.32 0.94
N ILE A 23 -9.97 4.35 0.81
CA ILE A 23 -8.59 4.45 1.30
C ILE A 23 -7.71 5.16 0.27
N LYS A 24 -6.82 6.04 0.75
CA LYS A 24 -5.79 6.68 -0.08
C LYS A 24 -4.55 5.78 -0.22
N ASP A 25 -4.03 5.67 -1.44
CA ASP A 25 -2.75 5.04 -1.72
C ASP A 25 -1.54 5.98 -1.46
N ASN A 26 -0.34 5.53 -1.80
CA ASN A 26 0.90 6.32 -1.62
C ASN A 26 0.90 7.63 -2.43
N ASN A 27 0.12 7.70 -3.50
CA ASN A 27 -0.01 8.88 -4.36
C ASN A 27 -1.20 9.77 -3.95
N GLN A 28 -1.78 9.53 -2.76
CA GLN A 28 -2.96 10.22 -2.25
C GLN A 28 -4.22 10.01 -3.08
N LYS A 29 -4.26 8.94 -3.88
CA LYS A 29 -5.40 8.59 -4.75
C LYS A 29 -6.27 7.52 -4.12
N THR A 30 -7.57 7.65 -4.30
CA THR A 30 -8.57 6.66 -3.91
C THR A 30 -8.98 5.77 -5.08
N GLU A 31 -8.82 6.27 -6.30
CA GLU A 31 -9.20 5.59 -7.54
C GLU A 31 -8.48 4.26 -7.74
N MET A 32 -9.20 3.25 -8.23
CA MET A 32 -8.66 1.92 -8.50
C MET A 32 -9.27 1.35 -9.77
N ASP A 33 -8.48 0.60 -10.55
CA ASP A 33 -9.04 -0.19 -11.63
C ASP A 33 -9.52 -1.57 -11.14
N LYS A 34 -10.28 -2.25 -12.00
CA LYS A 34 -10.83 -3.58 -11.73
C LYS A 34 -9.77 -4.60 -11.28
N LEU A 35 -8.60 -4.60 -11.91
CA LEU A 35 -7.55 -5.57 -11.59
C LEU A 35 -7.01 -5.32 -10.19
N HIS A 36 -6.71 -4.06 -9.86
CA HIS A 36 -6.18 -3.67 -8.56
C HIS A 36 -7.14 -4.00 -7.43
N ILE A 37 -8.44 -3.72 -7.60
CA ILE A 37 -9.49 -4.07 -6.63
C ILE A 37 -9.43 -5.57 -6.30
N GLN A 38 -9.47 -6.42 -7.34
CA GLN A 38 -9.45 -7.87 -7.20
C GLN A 38 -8.20 -8.36 -6.45
N LYS A 39 -7.02 -7.81 -6.77
CA LYS A 39 -5.76 -8.25 -6.15
C LYS A 39 -5.57 -7.72 -4.73
N ILE A 40 -5.99 -6.49 -4.45
CA ILE A 40 -5.89 -5.92 -3.11
C ILE A 40 -6.81 -6.65 -2.15
N ILE A 41 -8.06 -6.91 -2.52
CA ILE A 41 -8.99 -7.67 -1.68
C ILE A 41 -8.49 -9.11 -1.50
N ARG A 42 -7.97 -9.75 -2.56
CA ARG A 42 -7.38 -11.10 -2.44
C ARG A 42 -6.16 -11.13 -1.52
N TYR A 43 -5.30 -10.13 -1.60
CA TYR A 43 -4.11 -10.03 -0.75
C TYR A 43 -4.51 -9.75 0.71
N TYR A 44 -5.52 -8.91 0.93
CA TYR A 44 -6.10 -8.66 2.24
C TYR A 44 -6.66 -9.93 2.90
N GLU A 45 -7.43 -10.75 2.17
CA GLU A 45 -7.87 -12.07 2.65
C GLU A 45 -6.70 -12.97 3.05
N HIS A 46 -5.63 -12.95 2.25
CA HIS A 46 -4.42 -13.71 2.54
C HIS A 46 -3.72 -13.24 3.82
N LEU A 47 -3.62 -11.93 4.06
CA LEU A 47 -3.03 -11.37 5.29
C LEU A 47 -3.82 -11.77 6.54
N ARG A 48 -5.14 -11.94 6.42
CA ARG A 48 -6.03 -12.33 7.53
C ARG A 48 -6.18 -13.82 7.71
N GLU A 49 -5.71 -14.61 6.74
CA GLU A 49 -5.98 -16.04 6.63
C GLU A 49 -7.49 -16.38 6.63
N LYS A 50 -8.34 -15.46 6.15
CA LYS A 50 -9.80 -15.59 6.07
C LYS A 50 -10.25 -15.62 4.61
N LYS A 51 -11.19 -16.52 4.28
CA LYS A 51 -11.76 -16.67 2.93
C LYS A 51 -13.26 -16.40 3.01
N GLU A 52 -13.63 -15.17 2.73
CA GLU A 52 -15.02 -14.68 2.79
C GLU A 52 -15.59 -14.47 1.38
N ILE A 53 -14.72 -14.25 0.39
CA ILE A 53 -15.05 -14.04 -1.01
C ILE A 53 -14.53 -15.20 -1.84
N ASP A 54 -15.34 -15.67 -2.80
CA ASP A 54 -14.88 -16.73 -3.70
C ASP A 54 -13.95 -16.21 -4.80
N PHE A 55 -12.79 -16.84 -4.93
CA PHE A 55 -11.79 -16.54 -5.95
C PHE A 55 -11.45 -17.79 -6.75
N SER A 56 -11.64 -17.68 -8.06
CA SER A 56 -11.27 -18.72 -9.02
C SER A 56 -10.05 -18.29 -9.84
N ASN A 57 -9.14 -19.23 -10.08
CA ASN A 57 -7.91 -18.94 -10.81
C ASN A 57 -8.10 -19.12 -12.32
N PHE A 58 -7.91 -18.03 -13.06
CA PHE A 58 -8.02 -17.98 -14.52
C PHE A 58 -6.74 -17.39 -15.14
N LYS A 59 -6.88 -16.77 -16.33
CA LYS A 59 -5.82 -16.10 -17.08
C LYS A 59 -4.93 -15.21 -16.22
N LEU A 60 -5.54 -14.37 -15.39
CA LEU A 60 -4.87 -13.36 -14.55
C LEU A 60 -4.70 -13.84 -13.08
N GLY A 61 -4.75 -15.15 -12.83
CA GLY A 61 -4.78 -15.72 -11.48
C GLY A 61 -6.13 -15.54 -10.80
N GLY A 62 -6.14 -15.36 -9.47
CA GLY A 62 -7.37 -15.29 -8.66
C GLY A 62 -8.26 -14.11 -9.05
N VAL A 63 -9.46 -14.39 -9.51
CA VAL A 63 -10.51 -13.43 -9.87
C VAL A 63 -11.81 -13.89 -9.22
N SER A 64 -12.55 -12.94 -8.66
CA SER A 64 -13.86 -13.15 -8.06
C SER A 64 -14.95 -12.59 -8.95
N TYR A 65 -15.89 -13.43 -9.39
CA TYR A 65 -17.12 -12.97 -10.07
C TYR A 65 -18.04 -12.25 -9.11
N GLU A 66 -18.07 -12.67 -7.84
CA GLU A 66 -18.82 -12.01 -6.78
C GLU A 66 -18.41 -10.53 -6.64
N LEU A 67 -17.10 -10.21 -6.66
CA LEU A 67 -16.65 -8.82 -6.64
C LEU A 67 -17.05 -8.03 -7.89
N GLU A 68 -17.16 -8.68 -9.04
CA GLU A 68 -17.59 -8.03 -10.29
C GLU A 68 -19.06 -7.64 -10.23
N GLU A 69 -19.91 -8.60 -9.88
CA GLU A 69 -21.35 -8.41 -9.74
C GLU A 69 -21.67 -7.36 -8.67
N ASN A 70 -21.00 -7.43 -7.52
CA ASN A 70 -21.20 -6.47 -6.45
C ASN A 70 -20.71 -5.07 -6.81
N ARG A 71 -19.63 -4.93 -7.58
CA ARG A 71 -19.23 -3.62 -8.09
C ARG A 71 -20.29 -3.06 -9.04
N GLU A 72 -20.86 -3.87 -9.93
CA GLU A 72 -21.93 -3.44 -10.82
C GLU A 72 -23.16 -2.98 -10.03
N THR A 73 -23.58 -3.74 -9.02
CA THR A 73 -24.65 -3.33 -8.10
C THR A 73 -24.35 -2.00 -7.40
N LEU A 74 -23.11 -1.79 -6.92
CA LEU A 74 -22.74 -0.54 -6.25
C LEU A 74 -22.71 0.67 -7.20
N MET A 75 -22.51 0.47 -8.50
CA MET A 75 -22.68 1.53 -9.51
C MET A 75 -24.17 1.81 -9.77
N GLU A 76 -25.01 0.77 -9.81
CA GLU A 76 -26.47 0.93 -9.95
C GLU A 76 -27.08 1.69 -8.77
N TYR A 77 -26.52 1.51 -7.56
CA TYR A 77 -26.89 2.26 -6.37
C TYR A 77 -26.24 3.65 -6.29
N GLU A 78 -25.48 4.08 -7.31
CA GLU A 78 -24.79 5.36 -7.34
C GLU A 78 -23.83 5.60 -6.16
N LEU A 79 -23.33 4.52 -5.54
CA LEU A 79 -22.32 4.58 -4.47
C LEU A 79 -20.90 4.63 -5.04
N ILE A 80 -20.72 4.10 -6.25
CA ILE A 80 -19.46 4.11 -6.99
C ILE A 80 -19.71 4.69 -8.39
N ASN A 81 -18.83 5.60 -8.82
CA ASN A 81 -18.77 6.05 -10.20
C ASN A 81 -17.58 5.43 -10.93
N GLN A 82 -17.76 5.16 -12.22
CA GLN A 82 -16.67 4.78 -13.11
C GLN A 82 -16.27 5.97 -14.00
N THR A 83 -15.01 6.37 -13.92
CA THR A 83 -14.40 7.34 -14.84
C THR A 83 -13.29 6.67 -15.63
N ASN A 84 -13.45 6.53 -16.94
CA ASN A 84 -12.60 5.70 -17.80
C ASN A 84 -12.55 4.24 -17.30
N HIS A 85 -11.38 3.76 -16.88
CA HIS A 85 -11.18 2.41 -16.32
C HIS A 85 -11.02 2.41 -14.80
N TYR A 86 -11.21 3.56 -14.14
CA TYR A 86 -11.09 3.71 -12.70
C TYR A 86 -12.45 3.85 -12.01
N PHE A 87 -12.53 3.29 -10.81
CA PHE A 87 -13.68 3.38 -9.92
C PHE A 87 -13.35 4.30 -8.75
N VAL A 88 -14.31 5.15 -8.39
CA VAL A 88 -14.23 6.11 -7.28
C VAL A 88 -15.56 6.14 -6.52
N LEU A 89 -15.51 6.43 -5.23
CA LEU A 89 -16.73 6.62 -4.44
C LEU A 89 -17.46 7.90 -4.86
N THR A 90 -18.78 7.88 -4.75
CA THR A 90 -19.60 9.10 -4.71
C THR A 90 -19.62 9.67 -3.28
N GLY A 91 -20.24 10.84 -3.07
CA GLY A 91 -20.40 11.37 -1.72
C GLY A 91 -21.18 10.43 -0.79
N GLU A 92 -22.22 9.78 -1.31
CA GLU A 92 -22.98 8.79 -0.56
C GLU A 92 -22.16 7.51 -0.31
N GLY A 93 -21.36 7.08 -1.29
CA GLY A 93 -20.41 5.98 -1.12
C GLY A 93 -19.35 6.26 -0.04
N GLU A 94 -18.86 7.50 0.06
CA GLU A 94 -17.93 7.92 1.11
C GLU A 94 -18.57 7.86 2.50
N ASP A 95 -19.82 8.30 2.63
CA ASP A 95 -20.54 8.25 3.91
C ASP A 95 -20.82 6.80 4.33
N ALA A 96 -21.24 5.94 3.40
CA ALA A 96 -21.38 4.51 3.63
C ALA A 96 -20.04 3.86 4.06
N ALA A 97 -18.94 4.20 3.40
CA ALA A 97 -17.62 3.66 3.73
C ALA A 97 -17.13 4.09 5.12
N LYS A 98 -17.48 5.30 5.60
CA LYS A 98 -17.15 5.74 6.97
C LYS A 98 -17.82 4.86 8.02
N ASP A 99 -19.06 4.46 7.79
CA ASP A 99 -19.78 3.57 8.71
C ASP A 99 -19.25 2.14 8.63
N LEU A 100 -18.94 1.64 7.43
CA LEU A 100 -18.30 0.34 7.24
C LEU A 100 -16.93 0.24 7.92
N ARG A 101 -16.12 1.30 7.88
CA ARG A 101 -14.83 1.34 8.61
C ARG A 101 -15.02 1.09 10.11
N LYS A 102 -16.05 1.69 10.72
CA LYS A 102 -16.32 1.50 12.17
C LYS A 102 -16.66 0.05 12.49
N ILE A 103 -17.35 -0.64 11.58
CA ILE A 103 -17.75 -2.03 11.74
C ILE A 103 -16.57 -2.98 11.51
N LEU A 104 -15.75 -2.70 10.50
CA LEU A 104 -14.55 -3.49 10.19
C LEU A 104 -13.57 -3.50 11.37
N GLY A 105 -13.49 -2.38 12.09
CA GLY A 105 -12.56 -2.18 13.20
C GLY A 105 -11.18 -1.71 12.72
N GLU A 106 -10.42 -1.09 13.62
CA GLU A 106 -9.18 -0.39 13.23
C GLU A 106 -8.08 -1.36 12.75
N GLU A 107 -7.88 -2.48 13.43
CA GLU A 107 -6.85 -3.48 13.05
C GLU A 107 -7.09 -4.02 11.63
N GLU A 108 -8.32 -4.39 11.32
CA GLU A 108 -8.69 -4.93 10.02
C GLU A 108 -8.67 -3.83 8.94
N TYR A 109 -9.05 -2.61 9.28
CA TYR A 109 -8.90 -1.45 8.40
C TYR A 109 -7.42 -1.17 8.07
N GLU A 110 -6.51 -1.20 9.06
CA GLU A 110 -5.08 -1.02 8.87
C GLU A 110 -4.47 -2.08 7.94
N LEU A 111 -4.91 -3.34 8.03
CA LEU A 111 -4.51 -4.40 7.10
C LEU A 111 -4.96 -4.10 5.66
N LEU A 112 -6.18 -3.59 5.48
CA LEU A 112 -6.68 -3.21 4.17
C LEU A 112 -5.94 -1.99 3.61
N VAL A 113 -5.60 -1.02 4.47
CA VAL A 113 -4.76 0.13 4.12
C VAL A 113 -3.38 -0.34 3.65
N CYS A 114 -2.74 -1.25 4.40
CA CYS A 114 -1.47 -1.84 4.05
C CYS A 114 -1.54 -2.53 2.67
N ALA A 115 -2.58 -3.37 2.44
CA ALA A 115 -2.78 -4.04 1.17
C ALA A 115 -2.92 -3.05 0.00
N LYS A 116 -3.70 -1.97 0.16
CA LYS A 116 -3.86 -0.95 -0.88
C LYS A 116 -2.56 -0.18 -1.13
N GLN A 117 -1.89 0.30 -0.09
CA GLN A 117 -0.65 1.05 -0.22
C GLN A 117 0.48 0.22 -0.82
N LEU A 118 0.48 -1.09 -0.57
CA LEU A 118 1.47 -1.98 -1.17
C LEU A 118 1.25 -2.16 -2.67
N LEU A 119 0.00 -2.27 -3.12
CA LEU A 119 -0.32 -2.80 -4.44
C LEU A 119 -0.88 -1.79 -5.46
N ASN A 120 -1.55 -0.71 -5.03
CA ASN A 120 -2.35 0.14 -5.95
C ASN A 120 -1.51 0.93 -6.97
N ASP A 121 -0.24 1.20 -6.65
CA ASP A 121 0.70 1.95 -7.49
C ASP A 121 1.55 1.03 -8.38
N LEU A 122 1.33 -0.29 -8.35
CA LEU A 122 2.04 -1.25 -9.18
C LEU A 122 1.45 -1.31 -10.60
N PRO A 123 2.28 -1.28 -11.65
CA PRO A 123 1.83 -1.67 -12.98
C PRO A 123 1.27 -3.10 -12.99
N ALA A 124 0.31 -3.37 -13.86
CA ALA A 124 -0.39 -4.67 -13.92
C ALA A 124 0.55 -5.89 -13.93
N ASP A 125 1.65 -5.85 -14.70
CA ASP A 125 2.64 -6.94 -14.75
C ASP A 125 3.33 -7.16 -13.39
N GLU A 126 3.71 -6.08 -12.70
CA GLU A 126 4.35 -6.15 -11.38
C GLU A 126 3.37 -6.60 -10.30
N LEU A 127 2.14 -6.08 -10.33
CA LEU A 127 1.05 -6.49 -9.45
C LEU A 127 0.79 -8.00 -9.58
N LEU A 128 0.60 -8.49 -10.80
CA LEU A 128 0.36 -9.91 -11.05
C LEU A 128 1.54 -10.77 -10.59
N TYR A 129 2.77 -10.34 -10.87
CA TYR A 129 3.96 -11.07 -10.43
C TYR A 129 4.06 -11.15 -8.92
N PHE A 130 3.81 -10.04 -8.22
CA PHE A 130 3.76 -10.00 -6.76
C PHE A 130 2.72 -11.00 -6.22
N MET A 131 1.52 -11.00 -6.79
CA MET A 131 0.45 -11.91 -6.37
C MET A 131 0.82 -13.38 -6.62
N TYR A 132 1.41 -13.72 -7.77
CA TYR A 132 1.83 -15.08 -8.07
C TYR A 132 2.91 -15.60 -7.12
N LYS A 133 3.86 -14.75 -6.72
CA LYS A 133 4.94 -15.16 -5.81
C LYS A 133 4.49 -15.23 -4.36
N THR A 134 3.55 -14.38 -3.97
CA THR A 134 3.04 -14.29 -2.59
C THR A 134 1.95 -15.31 -2.31
N ILE A 135 1.09 -15.58 -3.30
CA ILE A 135 -0.04 -16.51 -3.20
C ILE A 135 0.09 -17.53 -4.34
N PRO A 136 0.96 -18.56 -4.20
CA PRO A 136 1.34 -19.44 -5.31
C PRO A 136 0.19 -20.20 -5.96
N GLU A 137 -0.90 -20.46 -5.23
CA GLU A 137 -2.08 -21.12 -5.82
C GLU A 137 -2.68 -20.32 -6.97
N THR A 138 -2.50 -18.99 -6.99
CA THR A 138 -2.99 -18.11 -8.08
C THR A 138 -2.29 -18.34 -9.41
N GLN A 139 -1.15 -19.05 -9.43
CA GLN A 139 -0.45 -19.41 -10.67
C GLN A 139 -1.23 -20.45 -11.48
N LYS A 140 -2.10 -21.23 -10.83
CA LYS A 140 -2.87 -22.31 -11.47
C LYS A 140 -3.73 -21.73 -12.61
N HIS A 141 -3.63 -22.30 -13.80
CA HIS A 141 -4.33 -21.84 -15.02
C HIS A 141 -3.97 -20.43 -15.53
N SER A 142 -2.99 -19.75 -14.91
CA SER A 142 -2.52 -18.46 -15.42
C SER A 142 -1.72 -18.63 -16.70
N THR A 143 -2.07 -17.84 -17.72
CA THR A 143 -1.25 -17.72 -18.93
C THR A 143 -0.21 -16.60 -18.81
N GLU A 144 -0.39 -15.69 -17.86
CA GLU A 144 0.51 -14.55 -17.64
C GLU A 144 1.75 -14.95 -16.83
N PHE A 145 1.62 -15.86 -15.87
CA PHE A 145 2.73 -16.25 -15.01
C PHE A 145 3.96 -16.75 -15.80
N PRO A 146 3.85 -17.68 -16.78
CA PRO A 146 4.99 -18.08 -17.58
C PRO A 146 5.64 -16.94 -18.37
N ARG A 147 4.85 -15.95 -18.83
CA ARG A 147 5.37 -14.77 -19.53
C ARG A 147 6.15 -13.87 -18.58
N LEU A 148 5.63 -13.64 -17.37
CA LEU A 148 6.25 -12.79 -16.36
C LEU A 148 7.50 -13.44 -15.73
N GLU A 149 7.49 -14.76 -15.53
CA GLU A 149 8.62 -15.49 -14.96
C GLU A 149 9.86 -15.44 -15.88
N LYS A 150 9.68 -15.38 -17.21
CA LYS A 150 10.77 -15.11 -18.16
C LYS A 150 11.44 -13.75 -17.95
N LYS A 151 10.74 -12.81 -17.30
CA LYS A 151 11.22 -11.48 -16.93
C LYS A 151 11.46 -11.34 -15.42
N LYS A 152 11.63 -12.46 -14.69
CA LYS A 152 11.72 -12.46 -13.22
C LYS A 152 12.73 -11.45 -12.68
N GLU A 153 13.90 -11.33 -13.31
CA GLU A 153 14.94 -10.41 -12.86
C GLU A 153 14.48 -8.95 -12.92
N GLN A 154 13.83 -8.56 -14.02
CA GLN A 154 13.27 -7.23 -14.18
C GLN A 154 12.15 -6.97 -13.17
N MET A 155 11.24 -7.94 -12.98
CA MET A 155 10.11 -7.80 -12.05
C MET A 155 10.59 -7.64 -10.60
N VAL A 156 11.46 -8.55 -10.14
CA VAL A 156 12.02 -8.50 -8.78
C VAL A 156 12.80 -7.20 -8.56
N LYS A 157 13.64 -6.81 -9.53
CA LYS A 157 14.39 -5.55 -9.45
C LYS A 157 13.47 -4.34 -9.28
N SER A 158 12.40 -4.27 -10.07
CA SER A 158 11.45 -3.15 -10.02
C SER A 158 10.72 -3.11 -8.67
N LEU A 159 10.19 -4.25 -8.22
CA LEU A 159 9.50 -4.37 -6.94
C LEU A 159 10.41 -4.01 -5.76
N PHE A 160 11.67 -4.46 -5.78
CA PHE A 160 12.65 -4.12 -4.76
C PHE A 160 13.01 -2.62 -4.79
N ALA A 161 13.24 -2.04 -5.97
CA ALA A 161 13.53 -0.61 -6.12
C ALA A 161 12.37 0.27 -5.62
N LYS A 162 11.13 -0.19 -5.80
CA LYS A 162 9.90 0.44 -5.28
C LYS A 162 9.61 0.12 -3.80
N ARG A 163 10.50 -0.61 -3.12
CA ARG A 163 10.39 -1.03 -1.72
C ARG A 163 9.12 -1.85 -1.41
N LYS A 164 8.62 -2.60 -2.41
CA LYS A 164 7.44 -3.47 -2.27
C LYS A 164 7.79 -4.85 -1.75
N ILE A 165 9.06 -5.21 -1.85
CA ILE A 165 9.65 -6.41 -1.27
C ILE A 165 10.98 -6.05 -0.62
N ASP A 166 11.34 -6.76 0.44
CA ASP A 166 12.65 -6.63 1.08
C ASP A 166 13.74 -7.40 0.32
N SER A 167 14.99 -7.27 0.78
CA SER A 167 16.13 -7.95 0.16
C SER A 167 16.01 -9.46 0.24
N ASP A 168 15.45 -9.98 1.33
CA ASP A 168 15.38 -11.42 1.59
C ASP A 168 14.37 -12.09 0.65
N THR A 169 13.23 -11.43 0.45
CA THR A 169 12.20 -11.78 -0.52
C THR A 169 12.74 -11.68 -1.94
N ALA A 170 13.46 -10.61 -2.27
CA ALA A 170 14.05 -10.46 -3.60
C ALA A 170 15.07 -11.57 -3.90
N MET A 171 15.98 -11.89 -2.97
CA MET A 171 16.93 -12.99 -3.08
C MET A 171 16.22 -14.33 -3.26
N LYS A 172 15.20 -14.59 -2.43
CA LYS A 172 14.38 -15.81 -2.51
C LYS A 172 13.72 -15.96 -3.87
N TRP A 173 13.16 -14.89 -4.43
CA TRP A 173 12.46 -14.93 -5.72
C TRP A 173 13.42 -15.07 -6.91
N LEU A 174 14.63 -14.52 -6.81
CA LEU A 174 15.67 -14.67 -7.84
C LEU A 174 16.34 -16.04 -7.79
N GLY A 175 16.45 -16.64 -6.59
CA GLY A 175 17.21 -17.85 -6.34
C GLY A 175 18.72 -17.57 -6.26
N THR A 176 19.10 -16.40 -5.75
CA THR A 176 20.50 -15.92 -5.69
C THR A 176 21.00 -15.87 -4.25
N THR A 177 22.32 -15.97 -4.06
CA THR A 177 22.90 -15.77 -2.72
C THR A 177 23.00 -14.29 -2.35
N LYS A 178 23.29 -14.01 -1.07
CA LYS A 178 23.50 -12.64 -0.57
C LYS A 178 24.67 -11.94 -1.27
N GLU A 179 25.75 -12.66 -1.52
CA GLU A 179 26.94 -12.14 -2.19
C GLU A 179 26.62 -11.72 -3.63
N GLU A 180 25.89 -12.56 -4.36
CA GLU A 180 25.43 -12.27 -5.72
C GLU A 180 24.45 -11.10 -5.74
N PHE A 181 23.52 -11.05 -4.79
CA PHE A 181 22.54 -9.97 -4.70
C PHE A 181 23.19 -8.62 -4.43
N ILE A 182 24.16 -8.55 -3.50
CA ILE A 182 24.92 -7.33 -3.22
C ILE A 182 25.71 -6.87 -4.45
N ARG A 183 26.23 -7.81 -5.26
CA ARG A 183 26.94 -7.48 -6.50
C ARG A 183 26.01 -6.90 -7.57
N LEU A 184 24.79 -7.44 -7.69
CA LEU A 184 23.80 -7.04 -8.70
C LEU A 184 23.03 -5.77 -8.30
N TYR A 185 22.84 -5.56 -7.00
CA TYR A 185 22.11 -4.45 -6.40
C TYR A 185 22.95 -3.82 -5.28
N PRO A 186 24.11 -3.22 -5.62
CA PRO A 186 24.87 -2.51 -4.63
C PRO A 186 23.96 -1.45 -4.01
N LYS A 187 23.87 -1.40 -2.68
CA LYS A 187 23.26 -0.26 -1.97
C LYS A 187 23.80 0.98 -2.68
N ASN A 188 22.93 1.79 -3.27
CA ASN A 188 23.34 3.07 -3.85
C ASN A 188 24.26 3.71 -2.81
N LYS A 189 25.55 3.91 -3.17
CA LYS A 189 26.38 4.87 -2.45
C LYS A 189 25.48 6.10 -2.37
N LEU A 190 25.16 6.57 -1.16
CA LEU A 190 24.52 7.88 -1.03
C LEU A 190 25.26 8.79 -2.00
N SER A 191 24.54 9.45 -2.92
CA SER A 191 25.21 10.36 -3.83
C SER A 191 26.00 11.35 -2.97
N GLN A 192 27.14 11.85 -3.46
CA GLN A 192 27.90 12.83 -2.69
C GLN A 192 27.01 13.99 -2.25
N GLU A 193 26.00 14.35 -3.06
CA GLU A 193 24.98 15.33 -2.72
C GLU A 193 24.10 14.91 -1.52
N SER A 194 23.66 13.64 -1.44
CA SER A 194 22.91 13.13 -0.28
C SER A 194 23.76 13.05 0.99
N MET A 195 25.06 12.75 0.88
CA MET A 195 25.98 12.81 2.03
C MET A 195 26.24 14.25 2.47
N VAL A 196 26.42 15.18 1.52
CA VAL A 196 26.57 16.61 1.81
C VAL A 196 25.30 17.16 2.46
N ALA A 197 24.11 16.78 1.99
CA ALA A 197 22.84 17.18 2.61
C ALA A 197 22.69 16.63 4.04
N LEU A 198 23.11 15.39 4.30
CA LEU A 198 23.12 14.80 5.64
C LEU A 198 24.12 15.47 6.58
N ILE A 199 25.33 15.77 6.09
CA ILE A 199 26.35 16.50 6.86
C ILE A 199 25.86 17.91 7.17
N LYS A 200 25.26 18.58 6.19
CA LYS A 200 24.74 19.94 6.34
C LYS A 200 23.58 19.99 7.34
N GLY A 201 22.63 19.04 7.26
CA GLY A 201 21.55 18.93 8.24
C GLY A 201 22.03 18.64 9.67
N TYR A 202 23.09 17.82 9.82
CA TYR A 202 23.73 17.59 11.13
C TYR A 202 24.48 18.82 11.66
N GLN A 203 25.10 19.60 10.77
CA GLN A 203 25.79 20.85 11.16
C GLN A 203 24.78 21.93 11.56
N GLU A 204 23.65 22.01 10.84
CA GLU A 204 22.55 22.94 11.13
C GLU A 204 21.88 22.59 12.47
N SER A 205 21.61 21.31 12.76
CA SER A 205 21.08 20.92 14.08
C SER A 205 22.08 21.18 15.22
N SER A 206 23.38 20.95 14.98
CA SER A 206 24.41 21.23 15.99
C SER A 206 24.55 22.73 16.27
N ALA A 207 24.27 23.59 15.29
CA ALA A 207 24.30 25.04 15.44
C ALA A 207 23.05 25.55 16.17
N GLU A 208 21.89 24.95 15.92
CA GLU A 208 20.66 25.21 16.68
C GLU A 208 20.81 24.77 18.14
N ASP A 209 21.37 23.58 18.40
CA ASP A 209 21.64 23.11 19.75
C ASP A 209 22.66 24.01 20.49
N LEU A 210 23.67 24.53 19.80
CA LEU A 210 24.63 25.49 20.37
C LEU A 210 23.99 26.85 20.67
N ALA A 211 23.10 27.34 19.79
CA ALA A 211 22.37 28.59 19.99
C ALA A 211 21.40 28.48 21.18
N ILE A 212 20.70 27.36 21.31
CA ILE A 212 19.84 27.08 22.48
C ILE A 212 20.69 27.07 23.76
N THR A 213 21.87 26.44 23.74
CA THR A 213 22.75 26.38 24.91
C THR A 213 23.26 27.77 25.31
N GLN A 214 23.60 28.62 24.33
CA GLN A 214 24.01 30.01 24.58
C GLN A 214 22.87 30.89 25.11
N ASP A 215 21.64 30.70 24.59
CA ASP A 215 20.44 31.38 25.10
C ASP A 215 20.15 30.97 26.56
N PHE A 216 20.38 29.71 26.93
CA PHE A 216 20.24 29.25 28.32
C PHE A 216 21.29 29.87 29.26
N GLU A 217 22.57 29.92 28.86
CA GLU A 217 23.63 30.55 29.66
C GLU A 217 23.41 32.06 29.83
N GLN A 218 22.87 32.74 28.81
CA GLN A 218 22.58 34.16 28.87
C GLN A 218 21.40 34.45 29.83
N VAL A 219 20.35 33.61 29.83
CA VAL A 219 19.23 33.71 30.78
C VAL A 219 19.67 33.44 32.23
N GLU A 220 20.57 32.49 32.47
CA GLU A 220 21.13 32.26 33.82
C GLU A 220 21.92 33.48 34.31
N SER A 221 22.72 34.11 33.45
CA SER A 221 23.48 35.32 33.83
C SER A 221 22.59 36.54 34.15
N GLU A 222 21.46 36.71 33.46
CA GLU A 222 20.49 37.78 33.73
C GLU A 222 19.64 37.54 34.99
N LEU A 223 19.51 36.28 35.43
CA LEU A 223 18.82 35.92 36.66
C LEU A 223 19.69 36.15 37.89
N ASP A 224 21.00 35.92 37.78
CA ASP A 224 21.96 36.19 38.86
C ASP A 224 22.12 37.71 39.11
N GLU A 225 22.14 38.55 38.07
CA GLU A 225 22.21 40.02 38.23
C GLU A 225 20.94 40.64 38.86
N LYS A 226 19.79 39.96 38.82
CA LYS A 226 18.54 40.41 39.47
C LYS A 226 18.39 39.95 40.91
N CYS A 227 19.20 39.01 41.38
CA CYS A 227 19.19 38.56 42.77
C CYS A 227 20.11 39.39 43.68
N ASP A 228 21.02 40.17 43.08
CA ASP A 228 21.98 41.04 43.77
C ASP A 228 21.62 42.56 43.69
N ALA A 229 20.40 42.92 43.28
CA ALA A 229 19.89 44.29 43.18
C ALA A 229 18.79 44.63 44.20
#